data_AF-A0A8C3FNB5-F1
#
_entry.id   AF-A0A8C3FNB5-F1
#
_cell.length_a   1.000
_cell.length_b   1.000
_cell.length_c   1.000
_cell.angle_alpha   90.00
_cell.angle_beta   90.00
_cell.angle_gamma   90.00
#
_symmetry.space_group_name_H-M   'P 1'
#
loop_
_entity.id
_entity.type
_entity.pdbx_description
1 polymer ?
#
loop_
_entity_poly.entity_id
_entity_poly.type
_entity_poly.pdbx_seq_one_letter_code
_entity_poly.pdbx_strand_id
1 'polypeptide(L)'
;RRAMGRIPHRPGGPWTGILLYQSLWSPPTPTPVTIVLTPPSPVVGGGVSLAPQPPPQDLLTCNWYRSATVTDPNSLILIYVQYPNPVQNNGPAHTGRETAGPGCALNIAGLTLSDTGSYTVQIQRTHGNALSVPCTEILPKPTVTPNQTLVLENGTFTLTCNSSPSANTVLWLRDGASLVPSERLGLSPDNRTLTVPNVTRGDDAAYQCEVRNPVSTNRSEPSTVMVAYGPNSAQIDPPGPIALTLGLLLNLTCIADSVPAPSYRWVLNGTDSKETGSSLTFNPTTWAQQGTYECWTHNPVTGRTAWASVAVRVTGTGESPGWILSAGAVAGIVIGSLAGAALVGSQDSWVLSWHRKGSGV
;
A
#
# COMPACT_ATOMS: atom_id res chain seq x y z
N ARG A 1 -93.38 17.19 -51.19
CA ARG A 1 -93.08 18.20 -52.24
C ARG A 1 -91.75 18.85 -51.85
N ARG A 2 -90.81 18.96 -52.83
CA ARG A 2 -89.68 19.91 -53.03
C ARG A 2 -89.28 20.83 -51.86
N ALA A 3 -88.04 21.29 -51.69
CA ALA A 3 -86.73 21.05 -52.27
C ALA A 3 -85.75 22.01 -51.52
N MET A 4 -84.47 21.65 -51.53
CA MET A 4 -83.25 22.49 -51.58
C MET A 4 -83.20 23.92 -50.97
N GLY A 5 -82.09 24.17 -50.26
CA GLY A 5 -81.55 25.52 -50.07
C GLY A 5 -80.31 25.56 -49.16
N ARG A 6 -79.12 25.43 -49.75
CA ARG A 6 -77.79 25.74 -49.18
C ARG A 6 -77.44 27.15 -49.74
N ILE A 7 -76.68 28.10 -49.17
CA ILE A 7 -75.27 28.19 -48.73
C ILE A 7 -75.05 29.61 -48.04
N PRO A 8 -73.83 30.18 -47.79
CA PRO A 8 -72.93 30.20 -46.60
C PRO A 8 -72.68 31.59 -45.92
N HIS A 9 -71.91 31.64 -44.81
CA HIS A 9 -70.59 32.32 -44.66
C HIS A 9 -70.12 32.43 -43.18
N ARG A 10 -68.82 32.15 -42.96
CA ARG A 10 -67.96 32.21 -41.73
C ARG A 10 -67.73 33.69 -41.25
N PRO A 11 -67.06 34.03 -40.09
CA PRO A 11 -66.04 33.28 -39.30
C PRO A 11 -66.02 33.46 -37.74
N GLY A 12 -65.22 32.64 -37.03
CA GLY A 12 -64.34 33.15 -35.95
C GLY A 12 -64.59 32.83 -34.45
N GLY A 13 -64.27 31.59 -34.01
CA GLY A 13 -63.71 31.22 -32.67
C GLY A 13 -64.58 31.35 -31.39
N PRO A 14 -64.17 30.80 -30.22
CA PRO A 14 -62.98 29.98 -29.93
C PRO A 14 -63.30 28.51 -29.56
N TRP A 15 -62.22 27.75 -29.42
CA TRP A 15 -62.13 26.31 -29.32
C TRP A 15 -62.48 25.79 -27.92
N THR A 16 -63.43 24.86 -27.82
CA THR A 16 -63.56 23.97 -26.66
C THR A 16 -62.62 22.78 -26.86
N GLY A 17 -61.45 22.86 -26.23
CA GLY A 17 -60.49 21.76 -26.19
C GLY A 17 -61.06 20.56 -25.45
N ILE A 18 -61.37 19.50 -26.19
CA ILE A 18 -61.39 18.14 -25.65
C ILE A 18 -59.96 17.62 -25.83
N LEU A 19 -59.19 17.65 -24.74
CA LEU A 19 -57.92 16.95 -24.67
C LEU A 19 -58.22 15.44 -24.68
N LEU A 20 -58.09 14.80 -25.84
CA LEU A 20 -57.87 13.35 -25.89
C LEU A 20 -56.49 13.09 -25.32
N TYR A 21 -56.42 12.75 -24.03
CA TYR A 21 -55.24 12.19 -23.40
C TYR A 21 -55.01 10.81 -24.05
N GLN A 22 -54.24 10.77 -25.14
CA GLN A 22 -53.61 9.52 -25.54
C GLN A 22 -52.57 9.21 -24.47
N SER A 23 -52.93 8.32 -23.54
CA SER A 23 -51.95 7.65 -22.71
C SER A 23 -51.00 6.92 -23.66
N LEU A 24 -49.82 7.46 -23.87
CA LEU A 24 -48.68 6.72 -24.38
C LEU A 24 -48.38 5.66 -23.31
N TRP A 25 -49.07 4.53 -23.39
CA TRP A 25 -48.75 3.34 -22.60
C TRP A 25 -47.45 2.81 -23.19
N SER A 26 -46.32 3.33 -22.69
CA SER A 26 -45.03 2.70 -22.90
C SER A 26 -45.17 1.30 -22.29
N PRO A 27 -45.01 0.21 -23.05
CA PRO A 27 -45.00 -1.11 -22.45
C PRO A 27 -43.91 -1.12 -21.37
N PRO A 28 -44.18 -1.64 -20.16
CA PRO A 28 -43.15 -1.74 -19.14
C PRO A 28 -41.99 -2.53 -19.73
N THR A 29 -40.79 -1.96 -19.66
CA THR A 29 -39.56 -2.68 -20.01
C THR A 29 -39.54 -4.01 -19.25
N PRO A 30 -39.36 -5.16 -19.93
CA PRO A 30 -39.38 -6.44 -19.26
C PRO A 30 -38.27 -6.46 -18.20
N THR A 31 -38.63 -6.81 -16.97
CA THR A 31 -37.66 -6.95 -15.88
C THR A 31 -36.69 -8.09 -16.21
N PRO A 32 -35.36 -7.86 -16.13
CA PRO A 32 -34.39 -8.90 -16.39
C PRO A 32 -34.50 -10.00 -15.32
N VAL A 33 -34.42 -11.26 -15.75
CA VAL A 33 -34.41 -12.42 -14.84
C VAL A 33 -33.04 -12.49 -14.16
N THR A 34 -33.03 -12.67 -12.84
CA THR A 34 -31.81 -12.80 -12.02
C THR A 34 -31.92 -14.01 -11.11
N ILE A 35 -30.80 -14.55 -10.63
CA ILE A 35 -30.81 -15.66 -9.66
C ILE A 35 -30.70 -15.09 -8.25
N VAL A 36 -31.61 -15.50 -7.38
CA VAL A 36 -31.64 -15.12 -5.96
C VAL A 36 -31.28 -16.34 -5.11
N LEU A 37 -30.37 -16.15 -4.17
CA LEU A 37 -29.99 -17.16 -3.18
C LEU A 37 -30.88 -17.04 -1.95
N THR A 38 -31.40 -18.18 -1.47
CA THR A 38 -32.15 -18.28 -0.21
C THR A 38 -31.55 -19.38 0.66
N PRO A 39 -30.96 -19.07 1.83
CA PRO A 39 -30.69 -17.72 2.35
C PRO A 39 -29.66 -16.96 1.51
N PRO A 40 -29.60 -15.62 1.60
CA PRO A 40 -28.67 -14.79 0.82
C PRO A 40 -27.20 -14.98 1.19
N SER A 41 -26.91 -15.51 2.39
CA SER A 41 -25.56 -15.83 2.86
C SER A 41 -25.53 -17.27 3.37
N PRO A 42 -25.42 -18.26 2.48
CA PRO A 42 -25.40 -19.65 2.87
C PRO A 42 -24.09 -20.00 3.61
N VAL A 43 -24.17 -20.97 4.51
CA VAL A 43 -23.05 -21.41 5.37
C VAL A 43 -22.68 -22.86 5.08
N VAL A 44 -21.42 -23.22 5.33
CA VAL A 44 -20.92 -24.60 5.22
C VAL A 44 -21.76 -25.53 6.11
N GLY A 45 -22.15 -26.68 5.58
CA GLY A 45 -23.04 -27.65 6.22
C GLY A 45 -24.53 -27.33 6.09
N GLY A 46 -24.89 -26.09 5.74
CA GLY A 46 -26.27 -25.67 5.49
C GLY A 46 -26.79 -26.04 4.10
N GLY A 47 -27.95 -25.51 3.74
CA GLY A 47 -28.53 -25.63 2.40
C GLY A 47 -28.80 -24.26 1.76
N VAL A 48 -28.87 -24.23 0.43
CA VAL A 48 -29.19 -23.02 -0.35
C VAL A 48 -30.13 -23.36 -1.50
N SER A 49 -31.04 -22.44 -1.79
CA SER A 49 -31.88 -22.46 -2.99
C SER A 49 -31.46 -21.32 -3.93
N LEU A 50 -31.13 -21.64 -5.18
CA LEU A 50 -30.85 -20.70 -6.25
C LEU A 50 -32.08 -20.66 -7.15
N ALA A 51 -32.83 -19.56 -7.17
CA ALA A 51 -34.09 -19.46 -7.91
C ALA A 51 -34.09 -18.25 -8.87
N PRO A 52 -34.52 -18.43 -10.14
CA PRO A 52 -34.75 -17.30 -11.04
C PRO A 52 -35.91 -16.43 -10.58
N GLN A 53 -35.68 -15.12 -10.55
CA GLN A 53 -36.65 -14.11 -10.18
C GLN A 53 -36.74 -13.01 -11.26
N PRO A 54 -37.94 -12.71 -11.78
CA PRO A 54 -39.21 -13.38 -11.48
C PRO A 54 -39.24 -14.84 -11.98
N PRO A 55 -40.10 -15.71 -11.40
CA PRO A 55 -40.17 -17.11 -11.81
C PRO A 55 -40.57 -17.22 -13.29
N PRO A 56 -39.90 -18.08 -14.07
CA PRO A 56 -40.17 -18.20 -15.50
C PRO A 56 -41.59 -18.73 -15.72
N GLN A 57 -42.33 -18.03 -16.59
CA GLN A 57 -43.63 -18.48 -17.07
C GLN A 57 -43.45 -19.47 -18.23
N ASP A 58 -44.44 -20.35 -18.43
CA ASP A 58 -44.47 -21.34 -19.53
C ASP A 58 -43.23 -22.24 -19.61
N LEU A 59 -42.76 -22.68 -18.45
CA LEU A 59 -41.53 -23.46 -18.32
C LEU A 59 -41.69 -24.87 -18.93
N LEU A 60 -40.75 -25.26 -19.80
CA LEU A 60 -40.62 -26.63 -20.30
C LEU A 60 -39.51 -27.37 -19.55
N THR A 61 -38.29 -26.85 -19.62
CA THR A 61 -37.11 -27.48 -19.03
C THR A 61 -36.16 -26.48 -18.39
N CYS A 62 -35.46 -26.92 -17.35
CA CYS A 62 -34.44 -26.19 -16.63
C CYS A 62 -33.16 -27.00 -16.54
N ASN A 63 -32.08 -26.49 -17.10
CA ASN A 63 -30.80 -27.15 -17.07
C ASN A 63 -29.88 -26.31 -16.19
N TRP A 64 -29.41 -26.88 -15.07
CA TRP A 64 -28.48 -26.21 -14.17
C TRP A 64 -27.07 -26.72 -14.40
N TYR A 65 -26.13 -25.79 -14.50
CA TYR A 65 -24.72 -26.04 -14.74
C TYR A 65 -23.86 -25.43 -13.62
N ARG A 66 -22.83 -26.14 -13.19
CA ARG A 66 -21.80 -25.69 -12.25
C ARG A 66 -20.68 -24.96 -13.01
N SER A 67 -21.05 -23.92 -13.76
CA SER A 67 -20.14 -23.11 -14.58
C SER A 67 -20.75 -21.73 -14.84
N ALA A 68 -19.91 -20.77 -15.20
CA ALA A 68 -20.34 -19.45 -15.70
C ALA A 68 -20.90 -19.50 -17.13
N THR A 69 -20.69 -20.62 -17.85
CA THR A 69 -21.14 -20.82 -19.23
C THR A 69 -21.70 -22.23 -19.42
N VAL A 70 -22.54 -22.41 -20.44
CA VAL A 70 -23.17 -23.71 -20.79
C VAL A 70 -22.38 -24.51 -21.82
N THR A 71 -21.09 -24.23 -22.00
CA THR A 71 -20.25 -24.87 -23.03
C THR A 71 -19.66 -26.22 -22.60
N ASP A 72 -19.46 -26.44 -21.30
CA ASP A 72 -18.90 -27.68 -20.77
C ASP A 72 -20.02 -28.66 -20.36
N PRO A 73 -20.23 -29.77 -21.10
CA PRO A 73 -21.26 -30.74 -20.76
C PRO A 73 -21.00 -31.46 -19.43
N ASN A 74 -19.74 -31.55 -18.97
CA ASN A 74 -19.41 -32.15 -17.67
C ASN A 74 -19.86 -31.28 -16.49
N SER A 75 -20.15 -29.99 -16.73
CA SER A 75 -20.64 -29.07 -15.70
C SER A 75 -22.15 -29.21 -15.43
N LEU A 76 -22.89 -30.01 -16.21
CA LEU A 76 -24.33 -30.19 -16.04
C LEU A 76 -24.64 -30.90 -14.70
N ILE A 77 -25.39 -30.23 -13.83
CA ILE A 77 -25.83 -30.71 -12.52
C ILE A 77 -27.11 -31.53 -12.67
N LEU A 78 -28.14 -30.95 -13.29
CA LEU A 78 -29.42 -31.59 -13.49
C LEU A 78 -30.19 -30.95 -14.65
N ILE A 79 -31.10 -31.74 -15.22
CA ILE A 79 -32.13 -31.32 -16.16
C ILE A 79 -33.48 -31.61 -15.50
N TYR A 80 -34.24 -30.56 -15.24
CA TYR A 80 -35.60 -30.66 -14.72
C TYR A 80 -36.60 -30.41 -15.85
N VAL A 81 -37.46 -31.39 -16.11
CA VAL A 81 -38.54 -31.32 -17.11
C VAL A 81 -39.84 -31.17 -16.36
N GLN A 82 -40.60 -30.09 -16.60
CA GLN A 82 -41.84 -29.82 -15.86
C GLN A 82 -43.08 -30.45 -16.53
N TYR A 83 -43.13 -30.47 -17.86
CA TYR A 83 -44.26 -30.97 -18.64
C TYR A 83 -43.84 -32.18 -19.50
N PRO A 84 -44.66 -33.24 -19.63
CA PRO A 84 -46.01 -33.43 -19.06
C PRO A 84 -46.01 -33.91 -17.61
N ASN A 85 -44.90 -34.50 -17.14
CA ASN A 85 -44.72 -34.96 -15.76
C ASN A 85 -43.40 -34.40 -15.21
N PRO A 86 -43.38 -33.82 -14.00
CA PRO A 86 -42.16 -33.36 -13.36
C PRO A 86 -41.14 -34.47 -13.16
N VAL A 87 -39.98 -34.39 -13.83
CA VAL A 87 -38.88 -35.36 -13.69
C VAL A 87 -37.55 -34.62 -13.62
N GLN A 88 -36.70 -35.03 -12.68
CA GLN A 88 -35.30 -34.61 -12.61
C GLN A 88 -34.40 -35.71 -13.19
N ASN A 89 -33.59 -35.34 -14.18
CA ASN A 89 -32.51 -36.16 -14.70
C ASN A 89 -31.17 -35.61 -14.21
N ASN A 90 -30.36 -36.43 -13.58
CA ASN A 90 -29.07 -36.00 -13.02
C ASN A 90 -28.01 -35.95 -14.11
N GLY A 91 -27.20 -34.89 -14.11
CA GLY A 91 -26.05 -34.73 -14.99
C GLY A 91 -24.74 -35.23 -14.37
N PRO A 92 -23.61 -35.11 -15.08
CA PRO A 92 -22.31 -35.58 -14.61
C PRO A 92 -21.78 -34.84 -13.36
N ALA A 93 -22.13 -33.56 -13.17
CA ALA A 93 -21.71 -32.77 -12.02
C ALA A 93 -22.62 -32.96 -10.79
N HIS A 94 -23.60 -33.87 -10.86
CA HIS A 94 -24.51 -34.14 -9.77
C HIS A 94 -23.81 -34.89 -8.62
N THR A 95 -23.87 -34.35 -7.41
CA THR A 95 -23.23 -34.94 -6.22
C THR A 95 -24.20 -35.74 -5.34
N GLY A 96 -25.48 -35.79 -5.72
CA GLY A 96 -26.55 -36.42 -4.93
C GLY A 96 -27.15 -35.49 -3.87
N ARG A 97 -26.66 -34.24 -3.79
CA ARG A 97 -27.11 -33.22 -2.84
C ARG A 97 -28.01 -32.17 -3.49
N GLU A 98 -28.08 -32.17 -4.81
CA GLU A 98 -28.81 -31.21 -5.61
C GLU A 98 -30.23 -31.70 -5.94
N THR A 99 -31.23 -30.84 -5.81
CA THR A 99 -32.63 -31.17 -6.16
C THR A 99 -33.29 -30.00 -6.87
N ALA A 100 -34.15 -30.31 -7.84
CA ALA A 100 -34.96 -29.33 -8.54
C ALA A 100 -36.11 -28.87 -7.63
N GLY A 101 -36.32 -27.56 -7.56
CA GLY A 101 -37.40 -26.91 -6.84
C GLY A 101 -38.40 -26.22 -7.77
N PRO A 102 -39.48 -25.64 -7.22
CA PRO A 102 -40.48 -24.92 -7.99
C PRO A 102 -39.85 -23.72 -8.71
N GLY A 103 -40.42 -23.34 -9.87
CA GLY A 103 -39.99 -22.15 -10.60
C GLY A 103 -38.53 -22.21 -11.08
N CYS A 104 -38.03 -23.41 -11.44
CA CYS A 104 -36.66 -23.63 -11.91
C CYS A 104 -35.57 -23.49 -10.84
N ALA A 105 -35.93 -23.60 -9.55
CA ALA A 105 -34.96 -23.49 -8.47
C ALA A 105 -34.01 -24.69 -8.39
N LEU A 106 -32.76 -24.45 -8.01
CA LEU A 106 -31.77 -25.47 -7.66
C LEU A 106 -31.55 -25.43 -6.15
N ASN A 107 -31.89 -26.50 -5.46
CA ASN A 107 -31.64 -26.67 -4.03
C ASN A 107 -30.40 -27.53 -3.82
N ILE A 108 -29.44 -27.06 -3.03
CA ILE A 108 -28.22 -27.80 -2.68
C ILE A 108 -28.20 -27.96 -1.16
N ALA A 109 -28.11 -29.20 -0.67
CA ALA A 109 -28.02 -29.51 0.75
C ALA A 109 -26.58 -29.83 1.18
N GLY A 110 -26.23 -29.60 2.44
CA GLY A 110 -24.93 -29.98 3.00
C GLY A 110 -23.75 -29.32 2.29
N LEU A 111 -23.80 -27.99 2.17
CA LEU A 111 -22.83 -27.19 1.42
C LEU A 111 -21.39 -27.39 1.89
N THR A 112 -20.48 -27.49 0.93
CA THR A 112 -19.03 -27.53 1.15
C THR A 112 -18.35 -26.35 0.48
N LEU A 113 -17.09 -26.06 0.84
CA LEU A 113 -16.32 -24.97 0.20
C LEU A 113 -16.21 -25.14 -1.33
N SER A 114 -16.24 -26.37 -1.82
CA SER A 114 -16.24 -26.71 -3.25
C SER A 114 -17.54 -26.37 -4.00
N ASP A 115 -18.61 -26.01 -3.29
CA ASP A 115 -19.86 -25.50 -3.88
C ASP A 115 -19.80 -23.99 -4.16
N THR A 116 -18.68 -23.34 -3.81
CA THR A 116 -18.44 -21.94 -4.16
C THR A 116 -18.07 -21.82 -5.64
N GLY A 117 -18.66 -20.86 -6.35
CA GLY A 117 -18.28 -20.60 -7.73
C GLY A 117 -19.38 -19.95 -8.55
N SER A 118 -19.37 -20.25 -9.85
CA SER A 118 -20.39 -19.79 -10.79
C SER A 118 -21.33 -20.93 -11.16
N TYR A 119 -22.61 -20.60 -11.22
CA TYR A 119 -23.68 -21.46 -11.68
C TYR A 119 -24.37 -20.79 -12.87
N THR A 120 -24.96 -21.58 -13.76
CA THR A 120 -25.79 -21.05 -14.85
C THR A 120 -27.03 -21.90 -14.97
N VAL A 121 -28.19 -21.26 -15.10
CA VAL A 121 -29.42 -21.94 -15.47
C VAL A 121 -29.77 -21.61 -16.91
N GLN A 122 -30.06 -22.64 -17.70
CA GLN A 122 -30.65 -22.50 -19.02
C GLN A 122 -32.13 -22.87 -18.94
N ILE A 123 -32.98 -21.90 -19.23
CA ILE A 123 -34.43 -21.97 -19.11
C ILE A 123 -35.01 -22.08 -20.52
N GLN A 124 -35.66 -23.21 -20.81
CA GLN A 124 -36.42 -23.41 -22.04
C GLN A 124 -37.89 -23.17 -21.76
N ARG A 125 -38.52 -22.28 -22.53
CA ARG A 125 -39.97 -22.00 -22.47
C ARG A 125 -40.68 -22.59 -23.68
N THR A 126 -42.00 -22.74 -23.58
CA THR A 126 -42.85 -23.22 -24.70
C THR A 126 -42.72 -22.33 -25.93
N HIS A 127 -42.53 -21.03 -25.71
CA HIS A 127 -42.35 -20.04 -26.76
C HIS A 127 -41.16 -19.13 -26.44
N GLY A 128 -40.35 -18.84 -27.45
CA GLY A 128 -39.17 -17.99 -27.34
C GLY A 128 -37.85 -18.77 -27.25
N ASN A 129 -36.76 -18.02 -27.32
CA ASN A 129 -35.42 -18.59 -27.24
C ASN A 129 -35.08 -19.03 -25.81
N ALA A 130 -34.19 -20.02 -25.71
CA ALA A 130 -33.60 -20.42 -24.44
C ALA A 130 -32.96 -19.21 -23.77
N LEU A 131 -33.23 -19.02 -22.47
CA LEU A 131 -32.63 -17.97 -21.67
C LEU A 131 -31.57 -18.59 -20.76
N SER A 132 -30.33 -18.11 -20.85
CA SER A 132 -29.27 -18.48 -19.92
C SER A 132 -29.06 -17.38 -18.89
N VAL A 133 -29.18 -17.71 -17.61
CA VAL A 133 -29.01 -16.76 -16.50
C VAL A 133 -27.84 -17.25 -15.63
N PRO A 134 -26.69 -16.54 -15.65
CA PRO A 134 -25.57 -16.86 -14.78
C PRO A 134 -25.82 -16.36 -13.35
N CYS A 135 -25.23 -17.05 -12.38
CA CYS A 135 -25.18 -16.72 -10.97
C CYS A 135 -23.74 -16.88 -10.50
N THR A 136 -23.05 -15.76 -10.30
CA THR A 136 -21.65 -15.73 -9.87
C THR A 136 -21.57 -15.19 -8.44
N GLU A 137 -20.69 -15.78 -7.63
CA GLU A 137 -20.41 -15.32 -6.26
C GLU A 137 -20.06 -13.82 -6.21
N ILE A 138 -20.51 -13.10 -5.19
CA ILE A 138 -19.97 -11.77 -4.88
C ILE A 138 -18.69 -11.99 -4.06
N LEU A 139 -17.55 -11.53 -4.58
CA LEU A 139 -16.26 -11.78 -3.93
C LEU A 139 -16.23 -11.17 -2.51
N PRO A 140 -15.77 -11.90 -1.49
CA PRO A 140 -15.48 -11.28 -0.20
C PRO A 140 -14.30 -10.29 -0.33
N LYS A 141 -14.17 -9.40 0.65
CA LYS A 141 -13.04 -8.49 0.73
C LYS A 141 -11.72 -9.27 0.90
N PRO A 142 -10.72 -9.08 0.02
CA PRO A 142 -9.45 -9.79 0.15
C PRO A 142 -8.61 -9.21 1.30
N THR A 143 -7.61 -9.95 1.75
CA THR A 143 -6.61 -9.46 2.72
C THR A 143 -5.20 -9.59 2.15
N VAL A 144 -4.32 -8.66 2.53
CA VAL A 144 -2.90 -8.70 2.16
C VAL A 144 -2.09 -9.10 3.38
N THR A 145 -1.24 -10.11 3.21
CA THR A 145 -0.33 -10.60 4.26
C THR A 145 1.11 -10.38 3.82
N PRO A 146 1.86 -9.45 4.44
CA PRO A 146 3.28 -9.31 4.22
C PRO A 146 4.06 -10.41 4.94
N ASN A 147 5.18 -10.86 4.37
CA ASN A 147 6.14 -11.71 5.09
C ASN A 147 6.94 -10.92 6.14
N GLN A 148 7.12 -9.62 5.92
CA GLN A 148 7.74 -8.66 6.82
C GLN A 148 7.20 -7.26 6.54
N THR A 149 6.98 -6.49 7.59
CA THR A 149 6.49 -5.09 7.50
C THR A 149 7.62 -4.06 7.54
N LEU A 150 8.82 -4.46 7.97
CA LEU A 150 10.01 -3.63 7.98
C LEU A 150 11.13 -4.35 7.24
N VAL A 151 11.65 -3.75 6.18
CA VAL A 151 12.54 -4.42 5.23
C VAL A 151 13.78 -3.58 5.01
N LEU A 152 14.96 -4.18 5.06
CA LEU A 152 16.20 -3.45 4.78
C LEU A 152 16.28 -3.00 3.31
N GLU A 153 16.85 -1.82 3.07
CA GLU A 153 17.25 -1.37 1.74
C GLU A 153 18.17 -2.42 1.07
N ASN A 154 17.93 -2.70 -0.21
CA ASN A 154 18.49 -3.81 -0.99
C ASN A 154 18.05 -5.21 -0.57
N GLY A 155 17.12 -5.34 0.38
CA GLY A 155 16.48 -6.60 0.75
C GLY A 155 15.42 -7.05 -0.25
N THR A 156 14.61 -8.01 0.17
CA THR A 156 13.48 -8.56 -0.60
C THR A 156 12.30 -8.81 0.31
N PHE A 157 11.08 -8.42 -0.08
CA PHE A 157 9.86 -8.80 0.63
C PHE A 157 8.82 -9.38 -0.32
N THR A 158 7.86 -10.09 0.26
CA THR A 158 6.74 -10.69 -0.46
C THR A 158 5.42 -10.34 0.21
N LEU A 159 4.41 -10.08 -0.61
CA LEU A 159 3.03 -9.85 -0.18
C LEU A 159 2.13 -10.92 -0.79
N THR A 160 1.27 -11.51 0.03
CA THR A 160 0.29 -12.51 -0.42
C THR A 160 -1.12 -11.94 -0.32
N CYS A 161 -1.89 -12.02 -1.40
CA CYS A 161 -3.30 -11.67 -1.43
C CYS A 161 -4.18 -12.90 -1.14
N ASN A 162 -4.75 -12.95 0.06
CA ASN A 162 -5.72 -13.97 0.43
C ASN A 162 -7.10 -13.55 -0.08
N SER A 163 -7.58 -14.26 -1.09
CA SER A 163 -8.84 -13.99 -1.77
C SER A 163 -9.54 -15.27 -2.19
N SER A 164 -10.84 -15.17 -2.48
CA SER A 164 -11.62 -16.31 -2.95
C SER A 164 -10.99 -16.93 -4.21
N PRO A 165 -10.95 -18.28 -4.34
CA PRO A 165 -10.53 -18.96 -5.56
C PRO A 165 -11.34 -18.56 -6.81
N SER A 166 -12.56 -18.04 -6.62
CA SER A 166 -13.45 -17.60 -7.71
C SER A 166 -13.10 -16.24 -8.31
N ALA A 167 -12.08 -15.55 -7.78
CA ALA A 167 -11.58 -14.31 -8.36
C ALA A 167 -10.87 -14.61 -9.69
N ASN A 168 -11.37 -14.02 -10.79
CA ASN A 168 -10.81 -14.18 -12.13
C ASN A 168 -9.60 -13.28 -12.36
N THR A 169 -9.47 -12.20 -11.59
CA THR A 169 -8.39 -11.22 -11.74
C THR A 169 -7.93 -10.76 -10.37
N VAL A 170 -6.61 -10.71 -10.19
CA VAL A 170 -5.93 -10.16 -9.01
C VAL A 170 -4.98 -9.06 -9.48
N LEU A 171 -5.18 -7.85 -8.97
CA LEU A 171 -4.38 -6.66 -9.29
C LEU A 171 -3.75 -6.11 -8.02
N TRP A 172 -2.47 -5.76 -8.10
CA TRP A 172 -1.77 -5.09 -7.01
C TRP A 172 -1.86 -3.58 -7.18
N LEU A 173 -1.98 -2.89 -6.06
CA LEU A 173 -1.93 -1.44 -5.97
C LEU A 173 -0.87 -1.01 -4.96
N ARG A 174 -0.24 0.12 -5.23
CA ARG A 174 0.69 0.82 -4.36
C ARG A 174 0.22 2.25 -4.20
N ASP A 175 -0.05 2.66 -2.97
CA ASP A 175 -0.62 3.97 -2.62
C ASP A 175 -1.89 4.29 -3.42
N GLY A 176 -2.74 3.27 -3.59
CA GLY A 176 -4.01 3.36 -4.33
C GLY A 176 -3.89 3.37 -5.86
N ALA A 177 -2.69 3.43 -6.43
CA ALA A 177 -2.44 3.34 -7.87
C ALA A 177 -2.12 1.91 -8.30
N SER A 178 -2.55 1.50 -9.49
CA SER A 178 -2.24 0.16 -10.00
C SER A 178 -0.74 -0.02 -10.16
N LEU A 179 -0.21 -1.09 -9.58
CA LEU A 179 1.19 -1.44 -9.66
C LEU A 179 1.46 -2.10 -11.01
N VAL A 180 2.26 -1.42 -11.83
CA VAL A 180 2.69 -1.94 -13.13
C VAL A 180 3.87 -2.90 -12.90
N PRO A 181 3.78 -4.16 -13.35
CA PRO A 181 4.92 -5.07 -13.30
C PRO A 181 6.11 -4.46 -14.04
N SER A 182 7.28 -4.51 -13.42
CA SER A 182 8.56 -4.10 -14.02
C SER A 182 9.52 -5.28 -13.98
N GLU A 183 10.65 -5.20 -14.68
CA GLU A 183 11.66 -6.28 -14.66
C GLU A 183 12.14 -6.64 -13.24
N ARG A 184 12.03 -5.71 -12.28
CA ARG A 184 12.35 -5.95 -10.88
C ARG A 184 11.23 -6.67 -10.12
N LEU A 185 9.96 -6.38 -10.41
CA LEU A 185 8.82 -6.85 -9.62
C LEU A 185 8.34 -8.21 -10.14
N GLY A 186 8.40 -9.24 -9.29
CA GLY A 186 7.94 -10.58 -9.61
C GLY A 186 6.48 -10.80 -9.18
N LEU A 187 5.65 -11.29 -10.09
CA LEU A 187 4.31 -11.80 -9.76
C LEU A 187 4.28 -13.33 -9.92
N SER A 188 3.57 -14.01 -9.02
CA SER A 188 3.24 -15.43 -9.21
C SER A 188 2.34 -15.64 -10.44
N PRO A 189 2.25 -16.88 -10.99
CA PRO A 189 1.41 -17.15 -12.16
C PRO A 189 -0.09 -16.80 -11.98
N ASP A 190 -0.58 -16.81 -10.75
CA ASP A 190 -1.95 -16.44 -10.38
C ASP A 190 -2.09 -15.00 -9.87
N ASN A 191 -1.01 -14.21 -9.93
CA ASN A 191 -0.87 -12.85 -9.40
C ASN A 191 -1.20 -12.70 -7.91
N ARG A 192 -1.34 -13.79 -7.14
CA ARG A 192 -1.66 -13.74 -5.71
C ARG A 192 -0.48 -13.40 -4.83
N THR A 193 0.75 -13.50 -5.35
CA THR A 193 1.96 -13.17 -4.62
C THR A 193 2.76 -12.14 -5.41
N LEU A 194 3.05 -11.01 -4.76
CA LEU A 194 3.97 -9.98 -5.24
C LEU A 194 5.30 -10.11 -4.51
N THR A 195 6.39 -10.23 -5.26
CA THR A 195 7.77 -10.28 -4.77
C THR A 195 8.52 -9.03 -5.23
N VAL A 196 9.09 -8.31 -4.26
CA VAL A 196 9.83 -7.06 -4.49
C VAL A 196 11.29 -7.27 -4.05
N PRO A 197 12.19 -7.66 -4.97
CA PRO A 197 13.63 -7.75 -4.70
C PRO A 197 14.32 -6.39 -4.85
N ASN A 198 15.55 -6.31 -4.36
CA ASN A 198 16.40 -5.11 -4.42
C ASN A 198 15.61 -3.86 -3.98
N VAL A 199 15.03 -3.95 -2.77
CA VAL A 199 14.13 -2.94 -2.21
C VAL A 199 14.80 -1.57 -2.18
N THR A 200 14.09 -0.58 -2.69
CA THR A 200 14.52 0.83 -2.67
C THR A 200 13.64 1.62 -1.70
N ARG A 201 14.08 2.80 -1.29
CA ARG A 201 13.28 3.68 -0.41
C ARG A 201 11.91 4.04 -0.98
N GLY A 202 11.77 4.04 -2.31
CA GLY A 202 10.49 4.29 -3.00
C GLY A 202 9.53 3.09 -3.02
N ASP A 203 9.93 1.95 -2.44
CA ASP A 203 9.04 0.82 -2.17
C ASP A 203 8.39 0.90 -0.78
N ASP A 204 8.74 1.93 0.01
CA ASP A 204 7.99 2.29 1.22
C ASP A 204 6.62 2.83 0.80
N ALA A 205 5.57 2.04 1.07
CA ALA A 205 4.24 2.33 0.56
C ALA A 205 3.15 1.50 1.26
N ALA A 206 1.90 1.92 1.04
CA ALA A 206 0.73 1.16 1.40
C ALA A 206 0.29 0.28 0.21
N TYR A 207 0.43 -1.04 0.35
CA TYR A 207 0.08 -2.00 -0.68
C TYR A 207 -1.34 -2.53 -0.50
N GLN A 208 -2.05 -2.70 -1.61
CA GLN A 208 -3.40 -3.27 -1.63
C GLN A 208 -3.53 -4.32 -2.73
N CYS A 209 -4.45 -5.24 -2.53
CA CYS A 209 -4.90 -6.20 -3.53
C CYS A 209 -6.33 -5.87 -3.94
N GLU A 210 -6.59 -5.80 -5.23
CA GLU A 210 -7.93 -5.74 -5.80
C GLU A 210 -8.24 -7.04 -6.52
N VAL A 211 -9.40 -7.61 -6.20
CA VAL A 211 -9.90 -8.83 -6.82
C VAL A 211 -11.18 -8.55 -7.58
N ARG A 212 -11.29 -9.15 -8.76
CA ARG A 212 -12.44 -8.95 -9.65
C ARG A 212 -13.00 -10.27 -10.16
N ASN A 213 -14.31 -10.28 -10.35
CA ASN A 213 -15.01 -11.25 -11.17
C ASN A 213 -16.10 -10.51 -11.99
N PRO A 214 -16.89 -11.18 -12.84
CA PRO A 214 -17.85 -10.52 -13.73
C PRO A 214 -18.92 -9.66 -13.03
N VAL A 215 -19.15 -9.86 -11.73
CA VAL A 215 -20.25 -9.23 -10.98
C VAL A 215 -19.78 -8.39 -9.79
N SER A 216 -18.50 -8.47 -9.41
CA SER A 216 -17.98 -7.79 -8.23
C SER A 216 -16.51 -7.40 -8.37
N THR A 217 -16.14 -6.32 -7.67
CA THR A 217 -14.77 -5.84 -7.54
C THR A 217 -14.58 -5.40 -6.10
N ASN A 218 -13.57 -5.93 -5.41
CA ASN A 218 -13.29 -5.62 -4.02
C ASN A 218 -11.80 -5.39 -3.78
N ARG A 219 -11.48 -4.46 -2.87
CA ARG A 219 -10.10 -4.09 -2.50
C ARG A 219 -9.82 -4.44 -1.05
N SER A 220 -8.60 -4.87 -0.76
CA SER A 220 -8.14 -5.10 0.61
C SER A 220 -7.99 -3.77 1.37
N GLU A 221 -7.91 -3.88 2.70
CA GLU A 221 -7.30 -2.79 3.48
C GLU A 221 -5.83 -2.61 3.08
N PRO A 222 -5.28 -1.39 3.20
CA PRO A 222 -3.86 -1.13 2.93
C PRO A 222 -2.95 -1.86 3.92
N SER A 223 -1.92 -2.51 3.40
CA SER A 223 -0.83 -3.13 4.17
C SER A 223 0.44 -2.31 3.95
N THR A 224 0.91 -1.62 5.00
CA THR A 224 2.08 -0.75 4.94
C THR A 224 3.36 -1.56 5.08
N VAL A 225 4.28 -1.39 4.13
CA VAL A 225 5.66 -1.90 4.20
C VAL A 225 6.60 -0.72 4.34
N MET A 226 7.44 -0.75 5.37
CA MET A 226 8.42 0.29 5.66
C MET A 226 9.82 -0.17 5.24
N VAL A 227 10.60 0.73 4.65
CA VAL A 227 11.97 0.42 4.22
C VAL A 227 12.96 1.00 5.24
N ALA A 228 13.72 0.13 5.89
CA ALA A 228 14.77 0.48 6.82
C ALA A 228 16.07 0.85 6.08
N TYR A 229 16.58 2.05 6.32
CA TYR A 229 17.80 2.57 5.71
C TYR A 229 18.50 3.58 6.62
N GLY A 230 19.76 3.90 6.30
CA GLY A 230 20.53 4.95 6.97
C GLY A 230 20.92 4.65 8.43
N PRO A 231 21.48 5.64 9.15
CA PRO A 231 21.93 6.92 8.60
C PRO A 231 23.12 6.73 7.66
N ASN A 232 23.09 7.37 6.49
CA ASN A 232 24.21 7.35 5.54
C ASN A 232 25.21 8.49 5.80
N SER A 233 24.73 9.56 6.42
CA SER A 233 25.49 10.75 6.77
C SER A 233 24.80 11.47 7.92
N ALA A 234 25.54 12.23 8.69
CA ALA A 234 25.02 13.15 9.70
C ALA A 234 25.54 14.56 9.41
N GLN A 235 24.82 15.57 9.87
CA GLN A 235 25.20 16.98 9.80
C GLN A 235 24.81 17.68 11.10
N ILE A 236 25.54 18.73 11.48
CA ILE A 236 25.18 19.59 12.61
C ILE A 236 24.77 20.95 12.06
N ASP A 237 23.60 21.43 12.48
CA ASP A 237 23.08 22.76 12.21
C ASP A 237 23.12 23.62 13.50
N PRO A 238 23.64 24.86 13.46
CA PRO A 238 24.27 25.51 12.31
C PRO A 238 25.59 24.85 11.88
N PRO A 239 25.90 24.79 10.56
CA PRO A 239 27.20 24.34 10.08
C PRO A 239 28.29 25.34 10.47
N GLY A 240 29.51 24.88 10.76
CA GLY A 240 30.54 25.74 11.36
C GLY A 240 31.95 25.57 10.80
N PRO A 241 32.89 26.42 11.25
CA PRO A 241 33.04 26.89 12.63
C PRO A 241 32.06 27.98 13.09
N ILE A 242 31.58 27.87 14.32
CA ILE A 242 30.60 28.76 14.97
C ILE A 242 31.33 29.69 15.95
N ALA A 243 31.07 30.99 15.87
CA ALA A 243 31.50 31.96 16.89
C ALA A 243 30.28 32.40 17.72
N LEU A 244 30.33 32.18 19.02
CA LEU A 244 29.22 32.45 19.94
C LEU A 244 29.63 33.45 21.02
N THR A 245 28.78 34.43 21.33
CA THR A 245 29.05 35.37 22.42
C THR A 245 28.66 34.78 23.77
N LEU A 246 29.48 35.03 24.80
CA LEU A 246 29.25 34.58 26.17
C LEU A 246 27.87 35.06 26.68
N GLY A 247 27.13 34.16 27.33
CA GLY A 247 25.78 34.44 27.81
C GLY A 247 24.66 34.18 26.79
N LEU A 248 24.97 34.01 25.50
CA LEU A 248 23.96 33.67 24.48
C LEU A 248 23.61 32.18 24.49
N LEU A 249 22.46 31.87 23.88
CA LEU A 249 21.97 30.51 23.63
C LEU A 249 22.84 29.83 22.56
N LEU A 250 23.39 28.65 22.89
CA LEU A 250 23.89 27.71 21.89
C LEU A 250 22.83 26.64 21.67
N ASN A 251 22.43 26.42 20.42
CA ASN A 251 21.59 25.29 20.04
C ASN A 251 22.22 24.60 18.83
N LEU A 252 22.60 23.34 19.00
CA LEU A 252 23.14 22.49 17.94
C LEU A 252 22.13 21.38 17.67
N THR A 253 21.71 21.22 16.42
CA THR A 253 20.82 20.14 16.01
C THR A 253 21.56 19.20 15.08
N CYS A 254 21.50 17.92 15.39
CA CYS A 254 22.06 16.85 14.58
C CYS A 254 21.00 16.29 13.65
N ILE A 255 21.30 16.33 12.35
CA ILE A 255 20.40 15.94 11.27
C ILE A 255 20.97 14.69 10.61
N ALA A 256 20.19 13.62 10.60
CA ALA A 256 20.53 12.37 9.92
C ALA A 256 19.27 11.73 9.32
N ASP A 257 19.31 11.43 8.02
CA ASP A 257 18.23 10.74 7.31
C ASP A 257 18.33 9.22 7.55
N SER A 258 17.34 8.67 8.26
CA SER A 258 17.32 7.28 8.69
C SER A 258 15.90 6.82 9.03
N VAL A 259 15.57 5.60 8.61
CA VAL A 259 14.34 4.90 8.99
C VAL A 259 14.71 3.53 9.58
N PRO A 260 14.22 3.18 10.78
CA PRO A 260 13.56 4.08 11.74
C PRO A 260 14.49 5.22 12.19
N ALA A 261 13.93 6.18 12.93
CA ALA A 261 14.70 7.30 13.46
C ALA A 261 15.96 6.82 14.23
N PRO A 262 17.12 7.47 14.04
CA PRO A 262 18.35 7.03 14.67
C PRO A 262 18.39 7.47 16.15
N SER A 263 19.19 6.78 16.96
CA SER A 263 19.60 7.28 18.27
C SER A 263 20.77 8.26 18.13
N TYR A 264 20.87 9.20 19.07
CA TYR A 264 21.88 10.25 19.07
C TYR A 264 22.81 10.13 20.29
N ARG A 265 24.04 10.60 20.14
CA ARG A 265 25.03 10.75 21.20
C ARG A 265 25.91 11.96 20.91
N TRP A 266 26.03 12.86 21.88
CA TRP A 266 26.86 14.06 21.75
C TRP A 266 28.17 13.96 22.54
N VAL A 267 29.26 14.35 21.90
CA VAL A 267 30.60 14.36 22.47
C VAL A 267 31.17 15.78 22.36
N LEU A 268 31.71 16.31 23.47
CA LEU A 268 32.39 17.60 23.52
C LEU A 268 33.86 17.38 23.89
N ASN A 269 34.78 17.76 23.00
CA ASN A 269 36.24 17.59 23.19
C ASN A 269 36.61 16.15 23.62
N GLY A 270 35.99 15.14 23.01
CA GLY A 270 36.20 13.72 23.34
C GLY A 270 35.48 13.21 24.59
N THR A 271 34.80 14.08 25.35
CA THR A 271 34.02 13.71 26.54
C THR A 271 32.54 13.54 26.20
N ASP A 272 31.95 12.41 26.61
CA ASP A 272 30.54 12.14 26.41
C ASP A 272 29.66 13.07 27.26
N SER A 273 28.77 13.81 26.60
CA SER A 273 27.82 14.70 27.28
C SER A 273 26.64 13.96 27.90
N LYS A 274 26.46 12.67 27.57
CA LYS A 274 25.31 11.81 27.93
C LYS A 274 23.97 12.27 27.33
N GLU A 275 24.00 13.25 26.42
CA GLU A 275 22.81 13.73 25.73
C GLU A 275 22.42 12.80 24.58
N THR A 276 21.15 12.38 24.59
CA THR A 276 20.59 11.39 23.65
C THR A 276 19.57 11.97 22.69
N GLY A 277 19.25 13.26 22.83
CA GLY A 277 18.38 14.00 21.93
C GLY A 277 19.08 14.39 20.62
N SER A 278 18.29 14.65 19.59
CA SER A 278 18.80 15.20 18.32
C SER A 278 19.31 16.62 18.46
N SER A 279 19.00 17.32 19.55
CA SER A 279 19.45 18.69 19.81
C SER A 279 20.21 18.80 21.13
N LEU A 280 21.24 19.63 21.14
CA LEU A 280 22.06 19.96 22.28
C LEU A 280 22.00 21.47 22.51
N THR A 281 21.49 21.88 23.68
CA THR A 281 21.22 23.29 23.96
C THR A 281 21.89 23.74 25.26
N PHE A 282 22.55 24.90 25.23
CA PHE A 282 23.12 25.55 26.41
C PHE A 282 22.58 26.97 26.55
N ASN A 283 22.03 27.28 27.73
CA ASN A 283 21.52 28.61 28.04
C ASN A 283 21.68 28.92 29.55
N PRO A 284 22.54 29.87 29.95
CA PRO A 284 23.48 30.63 29.12
C PRO A 284 24.73 29.82 28.75
N THR A 285 25.40 30.17 27.65
CA THR A 285 26.68 29.56 27.29
C THR A 285 27.86 30.20 28.05
N THR A 286 28.80 29.39 28.53
CA THR A 286 30.01 29.78 29.27
C THR A 286 31.28 29.37 28.52
N TRP A 287 32.46 29.74 29.02
CA TRP A 287 33.75 29.30 28.47
C TRP A 287 33.93 27.77 28.42
N ALA A 288 33.23 27.01 29.27
CA ALA A 288 33.31 25.54 29.30
C ALA A 288 32.70 24.87 28.05
N GLN A 289 31.83 25.57 27.32
CA GLN A 289 31.23 25.10 26.07
C GLN A 289 32.08 25.41 24.83
N GLN A 290 33.30 25.91 25.00
CA GLN A 290 34.23 26.03 23.89
C GLN A 290 34.81 24.66 23.52
N GLY A 291 34.79 24.32 22.23
CA GLY A 291 35.37 23.06 21.79
C GLY A 291 34.85 22.56 20.46
N THR A 292 35.25 21.33 20.15
CA THR A 292 34.72 20.55 19.03
C THR A 292 33.59 19.66 19.54
N TYR A 293 32.42 19.85 18.97
CA TYR A 293 31.24 19.03 19.20
C TYR A 293 31.17 17.97 18.12
N GLU A 294 30.93 16.73 18.52
CA GLU A 294 30.62 15.63 17.61
C GLU A 294 29.24 15.07 17.94
N CYS A 295 28.40 14.95 16.92
CA CYS A 295 27.17 14.19 17.01
C CYS A 295 27.39 12.82 16.36
N TRP A 296 27.08 11.77 17.10
CA TRP A 296 27.05 10.39 16.65
C TRP A 296 25.62 9.92 16.52
N THR A 297 25.31 9.26 15.40
CA THR A 297 23.98 8.72 15.10
C THR A 297 24.05 7.22 14.83
N HIS A 298 23.03 6.48 15.26
CA HIS A 298 22.96 5.03 15.09
C HIS A 298 21.54 4.58 14.74
N ASN A 299 21.39 3.80 13.67
CA ASN A 299 20.12 3.15 13.35
C ASN A 299 20.09 1.74 13.94
N PRO A 300 19.11 1.44 14.82
CA PRO A 300 19.04 0.17 15.54
C PRO A 300 18.68 -1.04 14.66
N VAL A 301 18.12 -0.81 13.47
CA VAL A 301 17.66 -1.86 12.54
C VAL A 301 18.72 -2.15 11.49
N THR A 302 19.31 -1.12 10.88
CA THR A 302 20.36 -1.31 9.86
C THR A 302 21.73 -1.54 10.47
N GLY A 303 21.91 -1.19 11.75
CA GLY A 303 23.21 -1.19 12.45
C GLY A 303 24.18 -0.10 11.99
N ARG A 304 23.78 0.76 11.04
CA ARG A 304 24.64 1.80 10.49
C ARG A 304 24.83 2.95 11.47
N THR A 305 25.99 3.57 11.40
CA THR A 305 26.33 4.78 12.16
C THR A 305 26.86 5.86 11.25
N ALA A 306 26.57 7.11 11.59
CA ALA A 306 27.12 8.29 10.94
C ALA A 306 27.41 9.35 11.99
N TRP A 307 28.35 10.25 11.72
CA TRP A 307 28.71 11.31 12.65
C TRP A 307 29.08 12.59 11.91
N ALA A 308 29.04 13.70 12.64
CA ALA A 308 29.42 15.02 12.16
C ALA A 308 30.10 15.79 13.28
N SER A 309 30.93 16.78 12.91
CA SER A 309 31.62 17.62 13.88
C SER A 309 31.52 19.10 13.55
N VAL A 310 31.50 19.94 14.59
CA VAL A 310 31.53 21.39 14.47
C VAL A 310 32.37 22.02 15.59
N ALA A 311 33.19 23.00 15.23
CA ALA A 311 33.97 23.77 16.20
C ALA A 311 33.19 25.00 16.65
N VAL A 312 33.04 25.18 17.97
CA VAL A 312 32.43 26.35 18.60
C VAL A 312 33.50 27.13 19.35
N ARG A 313 33.63 28.42 19.03
CA ARG A 313 34.48 29.37 19.74
C ARG A 313 33.62 30.35 20.53
N VAL A 314 33.87 30.46 21.82
CA VAL A 314 33.17 31.43 22.69
C VAL A 314 33.94 32.75 22.64
N THR A 315 33.23 33.86 22.55
CA THR A 315 33.79 35.23 22.48
C THR A 315 33.14 36.09 23.55
N GLY A 316 33.90 36.97 24.21
CA GLY A 316 33.36 37.83 25.27
C GLY A 316 34.46 38.54 26.05
N THR A 317 34.07 39.55 26.84
CA THR A 317 34.97 40.38 27.65
C THR A 317 35.13 39.88 29.09
N GLY A 318 34.54 38.74 29.45
CA GLY A 318 34.76 38.09 30.75
C GLY A 318 36.04 37.26 30.72
N GLU A 319 36.83 37.24 31.81
CA GLU A 319 38.08 36.50 31.89
C GLU A 319 37.92 35.05 31.40
N SER A 320 38.60 34.70 30.30
CA SER A 320 38.75 33.31 29.89
C SER A 320 39.58 32.60 30.97
N PRO A 321 39.25 31.35 31.38
CA PRO A 321 40.10 30.57 32.26
C PRO A 321 41.35 30.12 31.47
N GLY A 322 42.28 31.04 31.27
CA GLY A 322 43.52 30.86 30.52
C GLY A 322 44.70 31.20 31.40
N TRP A 323 45.37 30.15 31.89
CA TRP A 323 46.78 30.10 32.31
C TRP A 323 47.22 31.24 33.24
N ILE A 324 46.98 31.07 34.54
CA ILE A 324 47.79 31.76 35.56
C ILE A 324 49.21 31.19 35.42
N LEU A 325 50.05 31.82 34.61
CA LEU A 325 51.49 31.78 34.86
C LEU A 325 51.67 32.48 36.19
N SER A 326 51.99 31.71 37.23
CA SER A 326 52.33 32.23 38.55
C SER A 326 53.57 33.11 38.42
N ALA A 327 53.36 34.40 38.21
CA ALA A 327 54.35 35.44 38.43
C ALA A 327 54.65 35.50 39.93
N GLY A 328 55.56 34.65 40.39
CA GLY A 328 55.91 34.61 41.81
C GLY A 328 56.77 33.43 42.22
N ALA A 329 57.98 33.32 41.69
CA ALA A 329 59.13 32.74 42.41
C ALA A 329 60.43 32.85 41.59
N VAL A 330 61.00 34.05 41.44
CA VAL A 330 62.46 34.19 41.33
C VAL A 330 62.90 35.46 42.05
N ALA A 331 63.16 35.33 43.35
CA ALA A 331 63.96 36.26 44.10
C ALA A 331 65.15 35.49 44.69
N GLY A 332 66.37 35.92 44.32
CA GLY A 332 67.62 35.56 44.98
C GLY A 332 68.44 34.48 44.28
N ILE A 333 69.43 34.90 43.50
CA ILE A 333 70.87 34.68 43.76
C ILE A 333 71.65 35.38 42.64
N VAL A 334 72.39 36.42 42.98
CA VAL A 334 73.49 36.99 42.18
C VAL A 334 74.73 36.85 43.04
N ILE A 335 75.65 35.96 42.65
CA ILE A 335 77.13 36.08 42.49
C ILE A 335 77.52 34.74 41.84
N GLY A 336 78.23 34.59 40.72
CA GLY A 336 79.02 35.47 39.89
C GLY A 336 80.19 34.64 39.37
N SER A 337 80.26 34.37 38.06
CA SER A 337 81.51 33.99 37.39
C SER A 337 81.37 34.09 35.87
N LEU A 338 82.16 35.01 35.32
CA LEU A 338 82.52 35.16 33.92
C LEU A 338 83.27 33.91 33.40
N ALA A 339 82.99 33.50 32.17
CA ALA A 339 83.96 33.42 31.05
C ALA A 339 83.59 32.33 30.02
N GLY A 340 83.51 32.75 28.74
CA GLY A 340 83.76 31.95 27.52
C GLY A 340 82.78 30.80 27.22
N ALA A 341 82.40 30.49 25.98
CA ALA A 341 82.84 30.90 24.67
C ALA A 341 81.74 30.53 23.65
N ALA A 342 81.78 31.19 22.50
CA ALA A 342 80.97 30.88 21.32
C ALA A 342 81.27 29.48 20.75
N LEU A 343 80.29 28.88 20.06
CA LEU A 343 80.35 28.50 18.63
C LEU A 343 79.11 27.65 18.23
N VAL A 344 78.48 28.04 17.12
CA VAL A 344 77.96 27.24 15.98
C VAL A 344 76.93 26.13 16.33
N GLY A 345 75.69 26.09 15.84
CA GLY A 345 75.20 26.43 14.51
C GLY A 345 75.02 25.16 13.66
N SER A 346 73.88 24.48 13.75
CA SER A 346 73.40 23.57 12.69
C SER A 346 71.90 23.30 12.81
N GLN A 347 71.15 23.72 11.79
CA GLN A 347 69.79 23.30 11.48
C GLN A 347 69.80 21.87 10.95
N ASP A 348 68.95 21.00 11.49
CA ASP A 348 68.59 19.73 10.84
C ASP A 348 67.22 19.89 10.16
N SER A 349 67.26 19.95 8.84
CA SER A 349 66.11 19.84 7.94
C SER A 349 65.91 18.39 7.52
N TRP A 350 64.74 17.83 7.79
CA TRP A 350 64.32 16.51 7.31
C TRP A 350 63.90 16.57 5.83
N VAL A 351 64.56 15.78 4.97
CA VAL A 351 64.13 15.52 3.59
C VAL A 351 63.59 14.10 3.51
N LEU A 352 62.27 13.95 3.32
CA LEU A 352 61.66 12.67 2.94
C LEU A 352 61.89 12.41 1.45
N SER A 353 62.55 11.30 1.12
CA SER A 353 62.65 10.78 -0.25
C SER A 353 61.55 9.74 -0.52
N TRP A 354 60.93 9.83 -1.69
CA TRP A 354 59.96 8.86 -2.21
C TRP A 354 60.63 7.97 -3.25
N HIS A 355 60.49 6.65 -3.13
CA HIS A 355 60.86 5.71 -4.19
C HIS A 355 59.62 5.25 -4.96
N ARG A 356 59.61 5.50 -6.28
CA ARG A 356 58.64 4.96 -7.24
C ARG A 356 59.15 3.59 -7.71
N LYS A 357 58.36 2.52 -7.53
CA LYS A 357 58.63 1.20 -8.12
C LYS A 357 58.29 1.24 -9.61
N GLY A 358 59.31 1.12 -10.46
CA GLY A 358 59.21 0.96 -11.90
C GLY A 358 59.26 -0.52 -12.30
N SER A 359 58.51 -0.82 -13.35
CA SER A 359 58.25 -2.08 -14.03
C SER A 359 59.39 -2.61 -14.93
N GLY A 360 59.33 -3.90 -15.27
CA GLY A 360 60.05 -4.57 -16.36
C GLY A 360 60.81 -5.80 -15.85
N VAL A 361 60.76 -7.00 -16.43
CA VAL A 361 60.33 -7.49 -17.76
C VAL A 361 59.69 -8.86 -17.57
#